data_AF-A0A2M8TKG2-F1
#
_entry.id   AF-A0A2M8TKG2-F1
#
_cell.length_a   1.000
_cell.length_b   1.000
_cell.length_c   1.000
_cell.angle_alpha   90.00
_cell.angle_beta   90.00
_cell.angle_gamma   90.00
#
_symmetry.space_group_name_H-M   'P 1'
#
loop_
_entity.id
_entity.type
_entity.pdbx_description
1 polymer ?
#
loop_
_entity_poly.entity_id
_entity_poly.type
_entity_poly.pdbx_seq_one_letter_code
_entity_poly.pdbx_strand_id
1 'polypeptide(L)'
;MSQFIDIKDYDASVHREILDALVRDDETLVEICEDRAIAEMRSYLYKRYDCNAIFAATGNERNQLVLMMVIDIAVYHIFCIHNPMKLSQVRKDRYERAVEWMKAVSKEEISIDGVPLLPEDERAAKAALMFKSNRKRENRL
;
A
#
# COMPACT_ATOMS: atom_id res chain seq x y z
N MET A 1 2.55 15.87 -1.96
CA MET A 1 3.03 14.52 -2.34
C MET A 1 3.50 13.86 -1.06
N SER A 2 3.04 12.65 -0.77
CA SER A 2 3.49 11.93 0.42
C SER A 2 4.83 11.27 0.13
N GLN A 3 5.90 11.71 0.79
CA GLN A 3 7.23 11.08 0.76
C GLN A 3 7.24 9.77 1.58
N PHE A 4 6.35 8.83 1.24
CA PHE A 4 6.33 7.53 1.91
C PHE A 4 7.52 6.67 1.47
N ILE A 5 7.89 6.77 0.19
CA ILE A 5 9.04 6.09 -0.41
C ILE A 5 10.16 7.11 -0.60
N ASP A 6 11.39 6.70 -0.26
CA ASP A 6 12.63 7.40 -0.59
C ASP A 6 13.34 6.62 -1.70
N ILE A 7 14.08 7.32 -2.56
CA ILE A 7 14.91 6.72 -3.62
C ILE A 7 15.83 5.62 -3.04
N LYS A 8 16.34 5.80 -1.82
CA LYS A 8 17.19 4.79 -1.15
C LYS A 8 16.46 3.50 -0.80
N ASP A 9 15.14 3.53 -0.64
CA ASP A 9 14.39 2.31 -0.31
C ASP A 9 14.36 1.34 -1.49
N TYR A 10 14.57 1.84 -2.72
CA TYR A 10 14.71 0.99 -3.90
C TYR A 10 15.97 0.13 -3.87
N ASP A 11 17.04 0.52 -3.15
CA ASP A 11 18.31 -0.22 -3.10
C ASP A 11 18.13 -1.66 -2.57
N ALA A 12 17.10 -1.90 -1.74
CA ALA A 12 16.75 -3.22 -1.23
C ALA A 12 16.07 -4.12 -2.28
N SER A 13 15.57 -3.54 -3.37
CA SER A 13 14.75 -4.22 -4.38
C SER A 13 15.31 -4.15 -5.80
N VAL A 14 16.03 -3.09 -6.17
CA VAL A 14 16.60 -2.80 -7.50
C VAL A 14 17.92 -2.05 -7.30
N HIS A 15 18.97 -2.44 -8.03
CA HIS A 15 20.21 -1.66 -8.03
C HIS A 15 19.98 -0.29 -8.66
N ARG A 16 20.52 0.77 -8.03
CA ARG A 16 20.39 2.15 -8.49
C ARG A 16 20.74 2.37 -9.96
N GLU A 17 21.79 1.73 -10.46
CA GLU A 17 22.19 1.79 -11.88
C GLU A 17 21.08 1.33 -12.85
N ILE A 18 20.31 0.30 -12.45
CA ILE A 18 19.19 -0.20 -13.24
C ILE A 18 18.02 0.78 -13.18
N LEU A 19 17.76 1.33 -12.00
CA LEU A 19 16.70 2.32 -11.81
C LEU A 19 16.97 3.58 -12.65
N ASP A 20 18.18 4.13 -12.55
CA ASP A 20 18.61 5.32 -13.30
C ASP A 20 18.51 5.07 -14.81
N ALA A 21 18.92 3.88 -15.29
CA ALA A 21 18.81 3.51 -16.70
C ALA A 21 17.36 3.40 -17.19
N LEU A 22 16.43 2.93 -16.34
CA LEU A 22 15.02 2.81 -16.68
C LEU A 22 14.32 4.17 -16.74
N VAL A 23 14.69 5.06 -15.83
CA VAL A 23 14.06 6.36 -15.60
C VAL A 23 14.66 7.45 -16.50
N ARG A 24 15.87 7.24 -17.07
CA ARG A 24 16.57 8.20 -17.95
C ARG A 24 16.70 9.60 -17.34
N ASP A 25 16.98 9.67 -16.03
CA ASP A 25 17.03 10.89 -15.22
C ASP A 25 15.70 11.68 -15.10
N ASP A 26 14.57 11.11 -15.52
CA ASP A 26 13.25 11.73 -15.32
C ASP A 26 12.62 11.31 -13.98
N GLU A 27 13.05 11.95 -12.89
CA GLU A 27 12.55 11.70 -11.52
C GLU A 27 11.01 11.80 -11.42
N THR A 28 10.36 12.57 -12.31
CA THR A 28 8.90 12.74 -12.32
C THR A 28 8.16 11.44 -12.65
N LEU A 29 8.75 10.56 -13.46
CA LEU A 29 8.16 9.26 -13.78
C LEU A 29 8.13 8.33 -12.56
N VAL A 30 9.15 8.41 -11.70
CA VAL A 30 9.22 7.63 -10.47
C VAL A 30 8.13 8.09 -9.52
N GLU A 31 8.03 9.40 -9.27
CA GLU A 31 6.99 9.99 -8.42
C GLU A 31 5.57 9.59 -8.88
N ILE A 32 5.31 9.64 -10.19
CA ILE A 32 4.01 9.23 -10.74
C ILE A 32 3.74 7.73 -10.49
N CYS A 33 4.76 6.87 -10.60
CA CYS A 33 4.61 5.44 -10.35
C CYS A 33 4.41 5.13 -8.86
N GLU A 34 5.09 5.85 -7.98
CA GLU A 34 4.89 5.79 -6.53
C GLU A 34 3.46 6.21 -6.16
N ASP A 35 2.98 7.34 -6.68
CA ASP A 35 1.62 7.83 -6.44
C ASP A 35 0.57 6.82 -6.92
N ARG A 36 0.80 6.18 -8.08
CA ARG A 36 -0.07 5.10 -8.60
C ARG A 36 -0.06 3.88 -7.68
N ALA A 37 1.11 3.45 -7.23
CA ALA A 37 1.26 2.30 -6.33
C ALA A 37 0.58 2.56 -4.97
N ILE A 38 0.74 3.77 -4.42
CA ILE A 38 0.07 4.19 -3.19
C ILE A 38 -1.45 4.24 -3.40
N ALA A 39 -1.93 4.82 -4.51
CA ALA A 39 -3.36 4.89 -4.80
C ALA A 39 -3.99 3.49 -4.93
N GLU A 40 -3.30 2.58 -5.61
CA GLU A 40 -3.72 1.18 -5.75
C GLU A 40 -3.80 0.50 -4.38
N MET A 41 -2.75 0.59 -3.56
CA MET A 41 -2.72 0.06 -2.20
C MET A 41 -3.82 0.66 -1.31
N ARG A 42 -4.05 1.98 -1.40
CA ARG A 42 -5.13 2.67 -0.66
C ARG A 42 -6.49 2.09 -1.00
N SER A 43 -6.75 1.72 -2.26
CA SER A 43 -8.04 1.15 -2.66
C SER A 43 -8.41 -0.13 -1.90
N TYR A 44 -7.40 -0.95 -1.53
CA TYR A 44 -7.60 -2.18 -0.78
C TYR A 44 -7.67 -1.95 0.74
N LEU A 45 -6.85 -1.05 1.30
CA LEU A 45 -6.73 -0.86 2.74
C LEU A 45 -7.76 0.12 3.34
N TYR A 46 -8.34 1.01 2.52
CA TYR A 46 -9.18 2.14 2.95
C TYR A 46 -10.41 1.76 3.79
N LYS A 47 -10.86 0.51 3.69
CA LYS A 47 -12.00 0.00 4.47
C LYS A 47 -11.67 -0.13 5.96
N ARG A 48 -10.44 -0.53 6.30
CA ARG A 48 -10.06 -0.97 7.66
C ARG A 48 -9.01 -0.09 8.31
N TYR A 49 -8.03 0.38 7.55
CA TYR A 49 -6.88 1.09 8.08
C TYR A 49 -6.94 2.58 7.75
N ASP A 50 -6.30 3.39 8.60
CA ASP A 50 -6.10 4.80 8.32
C ASP A 50 -4.95 4.96 7.31
N CYS A 51 -5.31 4.90 6.02
CA CYS A 51 -4.36 5.09 4.93
C CYS A 51 -3.61 6.43 5.02
N ASN A 52 -4.21 7.48 5.55
CA ASN A 52 -3.53 8.78 5.62
C ASN A 52 -2.40 8.71 6.64
N ALA A 53 -2.65 8.12 7.81
CA ALA A 53 -1.62 7.92 8.82
C ALA A 53 -0.52 6.95 8.35
N ILE A 54 -0.87 5.90 7.59
CA ILE A 54 0.11 4.97 6.99
C ILE A 54 1.09 5.69 6.08
N PHE A 55 0.56 6.39 5.07
CA PHE A 55 1.38 6.99 4.03
C PHE A 55 1.97 8.35 4.43
N ALA A 56 1.60 8.88 5.61
CA ALA A 56 2.26 10.04 6.22
C ALA A 56 3.48 9.66 7.07
N ALA A 57 3.65 8.39 7.44
CA ALA A 57 4.80 7.94 8.22
C ALA A 57 6.11 8.10 7.43
N THR A 58 7.19 8.47 8.12
CA THR A 58 8.53 8.67 7.52
C THR A 58 9.61 7.95 8.32
N GLY A 59 10.75 7.66 7.68
CA GLY A 59 11.89 7.03 8.34
C GLY A 59 11.55 5.67 8.97
N ASN A 60 11.85 5.51 10.27
CA ASN A 60 11.66 4.27 11.02
C ASN A 60 10.21 4.02 11.48
N GLU A 61 9.32 5.01 11.36
CA GLU A 61 7.90 4.85 11.70
C GLU A 61 7.13 4.13 10.58
N ARG A 62 7.74 4.02 9.40
CA ARG A 62 7.16 3.32 8.26
C ARG A 62 7.10 1.83 8.53
N ASN A 63 5.93 1.24 8.29
CA ASN A 63 5.78 -0.21 8.32
C ASN A 63 6.57 -0.84 7.16
N GLN A 64 7.59 -1.64 7.49
CA GLN A 64 8.50 -2.24 6.51
C GLN A 64 7.81 -3.20 5.54
N LEU A 65 6.77 -3.91 5.98
CA LEU A 65 6.01 -4.79 5.11
C LEU A 65 5.21 -3.98 4.07
N VAL A 66 4.55 -2.91 4.51
CA VAL A 66 3.83 -1.99 3.61
C VAL A 66 4.80 -1.35 2.62
N LEU A 67 5.94 -0.86 3.11
CA LEU A 67 6.98 -0.26 2.28
C LEU A 67 7.46 -1.22 1.18
N MET A 68 7.79 -2.47 1.55
CA MET A 68 8.19 -3.50 0.59
C MET A 68 7.12 -3.73 -0.49
N MET A 69 5.85 -3.84 -0.11
CA MET A 69 4.77 -4.12 -1.06
C MET A 69 4.52 -2.95 -2.02
N VAL A 70 4.56 -1.71 -1.53
CA VAL A 70 4.40 -0.51 -2.39
C VAL A 70 5.58 -0.39 -3.36
N ILE A 71 6.81 -0.67 -2.92
CA ILE A 71 7.99 -0.68 -3.79
C ILE A 71 7.87 -1.75 -4.87
N ASP A 72 7.46 -2.97 -4.53
CA ASP A 72 7.27 -4.04 -5.52
C ASP A 72 6.26 -3.64 -6.62
N ILE A 73 5.18 -2.93 -6.25
CA ILE A 73 4.18 -2.38 -7.19
C ILE A 73 4.76 -1.22 -8.02
N ALA A 74 5.43 -0.26 -7.38
CA ALA A 74 6.02 0.88 -8.06
C ALA A 74 7.09 0.43 -9.09
N VAL A 75 7.95 -0.50 -8.71
CA VAL A 75 8.95 -1.10 -9.61
C VAL A 75 8.28 -1.78 -10.79
N TYR A 76 7.22 -2.56 -10.56
CA TYR A 76 6.47 -3.18 -11.65
C TYR A 76 5.96 -2.14 -12.67
N HIS A 77 5.34 -1.05 -12.18
CA HIS A 77 4.85 0.03 -13.04
C HIS A 77 5.97 0.70 -13.83
N ILE A 78 7.13 0.97 -13.21
CA ILE A 78 8.32 1.54 -13.87
C ILE A 78 8.80 0.63 -15.02
N PHE A 79 8.93 -0.68 -14.78
CA PHE A 79 9.38 -1.62 -15.81
C PHE A 79 8.39 -1.74 -16.97
N CYS A 80 7.08 -1.71 -16.69
CA CYS A 80 6.04 -1.75 -17.72
C CYS A 80 6.07 -0.55 -18.67
N ILE A 81 6.47 0.64 -18.19
CA ILE A 81 6.61 1.84 -19.02
C ILE A 81 7.81 1.72 -19.97
N HIS A 82 8.95 1.23 -19.46
CA HIS A 82 10.19 1.23 -20.22
C HIS A 82 10.28 0.08 -21.23
N ASN A 83 10.06 -1.17 -20.79
CA ASN A 83 10.15 -2.32 -21.68
C ASN A 83 9.35 -3.53 -21.15
N PRO A 84 8.04 -3.62 -21.50
CA PRO A 84 7.19 -4.70 -21.04
C PRO A 84 7.63 -6.08 -21.57
N MET A 85 8.38 -6.16 -22.68
CA MET A 85 8.88 -7.45 -23.19
C MET A 85 10.05 -8.02 -22.39
N LYS A 86 10.78 -7.19 -21.65
CA LYS A 86 11.92 -7.63 -20.80
C LYS A 86 11.57 -7.72 -19.32
N LEU A 87 10.29 -7.67 -18.97
CA LEU A 87 9.86 -7.84 -17.59
C LEU A 87 10.26 -9.25 -17.10
N SER A 88 11.17 -9.29 -16.12
CA SER A 88 11.57 -10.55 -15.49
C SER A 88 10.36 -11.20 -14.81
N GLN A 89 10.25 -12.53 -14.93
CA GLN A 89 9.22 -13.31 -14.25
C GLN A 89 9.20 -13.01 -12.74
N VAL A 90 10.37 -12.83 -12.13
CA VAL A 90 10.50 -12.49 -10.69
C VAL A 90 9.76 -11.20 -10.34
N ARG A 91 9.75 -10.19 -11.22
CA ARG A 91 9.04 -8.92 -10.96
C ARG A 91 7.54 -9.11 -11.06
N LYS A 92 7.09 -9.91 -12.02
CA LYS A 92 5.68 -10.28 -12.15
C LYS A 92 5.20 -11.07 -10.93
N ASP A 93 5.98 -12.06 -10.48
CA ASP A 93 5.65 -12.87 -9.30
C ASP A 93 5.58 -12.01 -8.03
N ARG A 94 6.49 -11.03 -7.86
CA ARG A 94 6.45 -10.11 -6.73
C ARG A 94 5.23 -9.19 -6.75
N TYR A 95 4.86 -8.67 -7.93
CA TYR A 95 3.64 -7.88 -8.09
C TYR A 95 2.39 -8.72 -7.80
N GLU A 96 2.30 -9.94 -8.35
CA GLU A 96 1.19 -10.85 -8.10
C GLU A 96 1.07 -11.18 -6.60
N ARG A 97 2.20 -11.46 -5.93
CA ARG A 97 2.25 -11.65 -4.47
C ARG A 97 1.74 -10.42 -3.70
N ALA A 98 2.11 -9.20 -4.11
CA ALA A 98 1.63 -7.98 -3.48
C ALA A 98 0.10 -7.83 -3.65
N VAL A 99 -0.42 -8.09 -4.85
CA VAL A 99 -1.87 -8.07 -5.12
C VAL A 99 -2.62 -9.13 -4.32
N GLU A 100 -2.10 -10.35 -4.22
CA GLU A 100 -2.69 -11.41 -3.40
C GLU A 100 -2.73 -11.03 -1.92
N TRP A 101 -1.63 -10.47 -1.40
CA TRP A 101 -1.57 -9.97 -0.04
C TRP A 101 -2.59 -8.85 0.20
N MET A 102 -2.68 -7.86 -0.70
CA MET A 102 -3.68 -6.78 -0.61
C MET A 102 -5.11 -7.30 -0.61
N LYS A 103 -5.41 -8.31 -1.46
CA LYS A 103 -6.72 -8.98 -1.49
C LYS A 103 -7.03 -9.69 -0.17
N ALA A 104 -6.06 -10.41 0.40
CA ALA A 104 -6.23 -11.09 1.69
C ALA A 104 -6.42 -10.10 2.85
N VAL A 105 -5.70 -8.98 2.84
CA VAL A 105 -5.90 -7.87 3.80
C VAL A 105 -7.28 -7.25 3.65
N SER A 106 -7.74 -7.01 2.41
CA SER A 106 -9.07 -6.47 2.13
C SER A 106 -10.21 -7.40 2.55
N LYS A 107 -9.99 -8.72 2.51
CA LYS A 107 -10.91 -9.74 3.01
C LYS A 107 -10.85 -9.92 4.53
N GLU A 108 -9.97 -9.21 5.21
CA GLU A 108 -9.75 -9.32 6.67
C GLU A 108 -9.18 -10.69 7.10
N GLU A 109 -8.67 -11.50 6.16
CA GLU A 109 -7.97 -12.77 6.42
C GLU A 109 -6.57 -12.52 7.00
N ILE A 110 -5.92 -11.44 6.55
CA ILE A 110 -4.61 -10.99 7.03
C ILE A 110 -4.77 -9.63 7.70
N SER A 111 -4.09 -9.46 8.83
CA SER A 111 -3.98 -8.17 9.52
C SER A 111 -2.55 -7.66 9.46
N ILE A 112 -2.40 -6.35 9.33
CA ILE A 112 -1.09 -5.69 9.31
C ILE A 112 -0.82 -5.20 10.72
N ASP A 113 0.22 -5.74 11.33
CA ASP A 113 0.63 -5.34 12.68
C ASP A 113 1.32 -3.97 12.68
N GLY A 114 1.15 -3.20 13.76
CA GLY A 114 1.78 -1.90 13.95
C GLY A 114 1.24 -0.78 13.05
N VAL A 115 0.05 -0.96 12.46
CA VAL A 115 -0.56 -0.01 11.52
C VAL A 115 -1.86 0.58 12.11
N PRO A 116 -2.08 1.91 12.02
CA PRO A 116 -3.27 2.55 12.59
C PRO A 116 -4.56 2.05 11.93
N LEU A 117 -5.51 1.65 12.77
CA LEU A 117 -6.87 1.28 12.38
C LEU A 117 -7.78 2.50 12.35
N LEU A 118 -8.79 2.46 11.48
CA LEU A 118 -9.86 3.45 11.53
C LEU A 118 -10.69 3.32 12.82
N PRO A 119 -11.32 4.41 13.29
CA PRO A 119 -12.28 4.36 14.39
C PRO A 119 -13.36 3.30 14.15
N GLU A 120 -13.85 2.68 15.22
CA GLU A 120 -14.85 1.60 15.14
C GLU A 120 -16.11 2.05 14.40
N ASP A 121 -16.58 3.28 14.63
CA ASP A 121 -17.75 3.83 13.96
C ASP A 121 -17.56 3.92 12.42
N GLU A 122 -16.38 4.33 11.96
CA GLU A 122 -16.05 4.41 10.54
C GLU A 122 -15.87 3.04 9.90
N ARG A 123 -15.23 2.11 10.62
CA ARG A 123 -15.10 0.71 10.17
C ARG A 123 -16.46 0.04 10.05
N ALA A 124 -17.34 0.29 11.02
CA ALA A 124 -18.70 -0.25 11.02
C ALA A 124 -19.54 0.35 9.89
N ALA A 125 -19.41 1.65 9.60
CA ALA A 125 -20.08 2.28 8.46
C ALA A 125 -19.63 1.73 7.11
N LYS A 126 -18.36 1.29 7.01
CA LYS A 126 -17.78 0.67 5.81
C LYS A 126 -17.91 -0.86 5.78
N ALA A 127 -18.44 -1.48 6.83
CA ALA A 127 -18.62 -2.92 6.92
C ALA A 127 -19.80 -3.39 6.05
N ALA A 128 -19.64 -4.51 5.36
CA ALA A 128 -20.69 -5.06 4.50
C ALA A 128 -21.90 -5.59 5.30
N LEU A 129 -21.69 -5.98 6.56
CA LEU A 129 -22.73 -6.44 7.47
C LEU A 129 -22.48 -5.81 8.85
N MET A 130 -23.46 -5.08 9.39
CA MET A 130 -23.38 -4.47 10.71
C MET A 130 -24.47 -5.05 11.61
N PHE A 131 -24.06 -5.73 12.69
CA PHE A 131 -24.96 -6.13 13.77
C PHE A 131 -24.81 -5.13 14.91
N LYS A 132 -25.85 -4.35 15.20
CA LYS A 132 -25.86 -3.39 16.32
C LYS A 132 -26.88 -3.85 17.36
N SER A 133 -26.50 -3.87 18.63
CA SER A 133 -27.44 -4.09 19.73
C SER A 133 -28.20 -2.79 20.03
N ASN A 134 -29.44 -2.91 20.50
CA ASN A 134 -30.18 -1.75 21.00
C ASN A 134 -29.47 -1.18 22.22
N ARG A 135 -29.41 0.16 22.32
CA ARG A 135 -28.95 0.84 23.54
C ARG A 135 -29.79 0.36 24.72
N LYS A 136 -29.14 0.17 25.87
CA LYS A 136 -29.79 -0.24 27.12
C LYS A 136 -30.97 0.71 27.41
N ARG A 137 -32.17 0.16 27.57
CA ARG A 137 -33.34 0.94 28.02
C ARG A 137 -33.06 1.46 29.43
N GLU A 138 -33.10 2.78 29.61
CA GLU A 138 -33.17 3.38 30.92
C GLU A 138 -34.63 3.33 31.41
N ASN A 139 -34.92 2.41 32.32
CA ASN A 139 -36.21 2.39 33.01
C ASN A 139 -36.12 3.39 34.16
N ARG A 140 -36.91 4.47 34.12
CA ARG A 140 -37.15 5.32 35.28
C ARG A 140 -38.14 4.59 36.19
N LEU A 141 -37.74 4.35 37.44
CA LEU A 141 -38.59 3.83 38.52
C LEU A 141 -39.60 4.90 38.97
#